data_AF-A0A2M6WIL9-F1
#
_entry.id   AF-A0A2M6WIL9-F1
#
_cell.length_a   1.000
_cell.length_b   1.000
_cell.length_c   1.000
_cell.angle_alpha   90.00
_cell.angle_beta   90.00
_cell.angle_gamma   90.00
#
_symmetry.space_group_name_H-M   'P 1'
#
loop_
_entity.id
_entity.type
_entity.pdbx_description
1 polymer ?
#
loop_
_entity_poly.entity_id
_entity_poly.type
_entity_poly.pdbx_seq_one_letter_code
_entity_poly.pdbx_strand_id
1 'polypeptide(L)'
;MPFFLFSRLYDTIVPMNSFLTFINHNAFDIPLYLSILLLGITLVIQVSDPKILEKHVKRIFLYSTGLIVAYFIYIGYLQYRAFQTDLMVSVLGTTSGLKWFFGYVQTHYWNDYLISFPVAVLFVLLGNFFNKKYHERFFEHNEIYLAALGILLVGYPGFLFYLFLVLFAPLIASLLFVKRGERLALYYFWIPIALILVFSIEFLLTNYEWWLAFRF
;
A
#
# COMPACT_ATOMS: atom_id res chain seq x y z
N MET A 1 15.10 4.45 -30.65
CA MET A 1 15.54 5.85 -30.80
C MET A 1 14.40 6.89 -30.92
N PRO A 2 13.30 6.84 -30.13
CA PRO A 2 12.38 8.00 -30.01
C PRO A 2 12.41 8.68 -28.62
N PHE A 3 13.13 8.13 -27.64
CA PHE A 3 13.11 8.61 -26.25
C PHE A 3 13.78 10.00 -26.07
N PHE A 4 14.78 10.33 -26.89
CA PHE A 4 15.57 11.57 -26.74
C PHE A 4 14.83 12.83 -27.19
N LEU A 5 13.92 12.75 -28.17
CA LEU A 5 13.17 13.91 -28.66
C LEU A 5 12.07 14.36 -27.69
N PHE A 6 11.62 13.47 -26.79
CA PHE A 6 10.60 13.81 -25.78
C PHE A 6 11.16 14.63 -24.61
N SER A 7 12.43 14.44 -24.23
CA SER A 7 13.05 15.21 -23.13
C SER A 7 13.10 16.72 -23.43
N ARG A 8 13.38 17.09 -24.68
CA ARG A 8 13.45 18.50 -25.10
C ARG A 8 12.11 19.23 -25.13
N LEU A 9 11.00 18.52 -25.30
CA LEU A 9 9.66 19.12 -25.22
C LEU A 9 9.23 19.36 -23.77
N TYR A 10 9.76 18.59 -22.83
CA TYR A 10 9.47 18.70 -21.41
C TYR A 10 10.00 20.02 -20.82
N ASP A 11 11.19 20.44 -21.23
CA ASP A 11 11.84 21.65 -20.70
C ASP A 11 11.20 22.97 -21.21
N THR A 12 10.46 22.92 -22.31
CA THR A 12 9.84 24.10 -22.94
C THR A 12 8.38 24.37 -22.54
N ILE A 13 7.74 23.49 -21.76
CA ILE A 13 6.31 23.60 -21.38
C ILE A 13 6.13 24.14 -19.93
N VAL A 14 7.20 24.64 -19.30
CA VAL A 14 7.13 25.22 -17.95
C VAL A 14 6.91 26.74 -18.04
N PRO A 15 5.64 27.17 -18.03
CA PRO A 15 5.03 27.51 -16.76
C PRO A 15 3.77 26.68 -16.56
N MET A 16 3.95 25.40 -16.22
CA MET A 16 2.85 24.51 -15.85
C MET A 16 2.24 24.98 -14.52
N ASN A 17 0.96 25.35 -14.63
CA ASN A 17 0.07 25.85 -13.59
C ASN A 17 0.30 25.24 -12.21
N SER A 18 0.24 26.10 -11.19
CA SER A 18 0.20 25.77 -9.76
C SER A 18 -0.73 24.59 -9.41
N PHE A 19 -1.79 24.38 -10.19
CA PHE A 19 -2.73 23.27 -10.07
C PHE A 19 -2.11 21.88 -10.32
N LEU A 20 -1.24 21.72 -11.32
CA LEU A 20 -0.57 20.44 -11.58
C LEU A 20 0.46 20.11 -10.50
N THR A 21 1.23 21.10 -10.05
CA THR A 21 2.09 20.96 -8.87
C THR A 21 1.31 20.67 -7.59
N PHE A 22 0.12 21.25 -7.42
CA PHE A 22 -0.74 20.99 -6.26
C PHE A 22 -1.31 19.56 -6.28
N ILE A 23 -1.77 19.07 -7.44
CA ILE A 23 -2.20 17.67 -7.57
C ILE A 23 -1.00 16.75 -7.33
N ASN A 24 0.16 17.04 -7.92
CA ASN A 24 1.31 16.16 -7.81
C ASN A 24 1.86 16.08 -6.39
N HIS A 25 1.81 17.17 -5.61
CA HIS A 25 2.27 17.12 -4.22
C HIS A 25 1.26 16.39 -3.32
N ASN A 26 -0.03 16.71 -3.42
CA ASN A 26 -1.04 16.13 -2.52
C ASN A 26 -1.50 14.71 -2.93
N ALA A 27 -1.38 14.32 -4.19
CA ALA A 27 -1.86 13.01 -4.66
C ALA A 27 -1.02 11.83 -4.15
N PHE A 28 0.25 12.06 -3.79
CA PHE A 28 1.09 11.01 -3.18
C PHE A 28 0.76 10.78 -1.71
N ASP A 29 0.30 11.81 -0.99
CA ASP A 29 0.12 11.71 0.46
C ASP A 29 -1.25 11.13 0.86
N ILE A 30 -2.27 11.27 0.01
CA ILE A 30 -3.63 10.82 0.35
C ILE A 30 -3.77 9.28 0.46
N PRO A 31 -3.21 8.42 -0.42
CA PRO A 31 -3.22 6.97 -0.21
C PRO A 31 -2.59 6.56 1.12
N LEU A 32 -1.54 7.28 1.53
CA LEU A 32 -0.88 7.09 2.80
C LEU A 32 -1.81 7.45 3.97
N TYR A 33 -2.40 8.65 3.98
CA TYR A 33 -3.34 9.04 5.03
C TYR A 33 -4.52 8.09 5.14
N LEU A 34 -5.02 7.59 4.01
CA LEU A 34 -6.06 6.59 3.98
C LEU A 34 -5.59 5.27 4.61
N SER A 35 -4.38 4.83 4.29
CA SER A 35 -3.79 3.62 4.86
C SER A 35 -3.57 3.75 6.37
N ILE A 36 -3.07 4.90 6.85
CA ILE A 36 -2.92 5.22 8.28
C ILE A 36 -4.28 5.22 8.97
N LEU A 37 -5.30 5.83 8.36
CA LEU A 37 -6.65 5.87 8.92
C LEU A 37 -7.23 4.46 9.04
N LEU A 38 -7.13 3.64 7.99
CA LEU A 38 -7.64 2.27 7.99
C LEU A 38 -6.90 1.38 9.00
N LEU A 39 -5.57 1.47 9.07
CA LEU A 39 -4.76 0.76 10.07
C LEU A 39 -5.06 1.24 11.48
N GLY A 40 -5.19 2.56 11.68
CA GLY A 40 -5.52 3.17 12.97
C GLY A 40 -6.88 2.74 13.49
N ILE A 41 -7.92 2.78 12.64
CA ILE A 41 -9.26 2.26 12.98
C ILE A 41 -9.16 0.78 13.34
N THR A 42 -8.46 -0.02 12.53
CA THR A 42 -8.29 -1.45 12.77
C THR A 42 -7.59 -1.71 14.11
N LEU A 43 -6.56 -0.94 14.44
CA LEU A 43 -5.85 -1.03 15.71
C LEU A 43 -6.73 -0.65 16.90
N VAL A 44 -7.53 0.41 16.78
CA VAL A 44 -8.48 0.81 17.82
C VAL A 44 -9.50 -0.31 18.07
N ILE A 45 -10.06 -0.91 17.01
CA ILE A 45 -10.97 -2.06 17.14
C ILE A 45 -10.24 -3.25 17.79
N GLN A 46 -9.00 -3.53 17.38
CA GLN A 46 -8.20 -4.62 17.91
C GLN A 46 -7.95 -4.50 19.43
N VAL A 47 -7.66 -3.30 19.91
CA VAL A 47 -7.43 -3.04 21.33
C VAL A 47 -8.74 -2.98 22.12
N SER A 48 -9.80 -2.42 21.54
CA SER A 48 -11.07 -2.17 22.25
C SER A 48 -11.95 -3.43 22.33
N ASP A 49 -12.12 -4.15 21.22
CA ASP A 49 -12.93 -5.36 21.17
C ASP A 49 -12.37 -6.35 20.14
N PRO A 50 -11.45 -7.25 20.57
CA PRO A 50 -10.84 -8.22 19.66
C PRO A 50 -11.85 -9.21 19.08
N LYS A 51 -13.00 -9.44 19.75
CA LYS A 51 -14.06 -10.34 19.25
C LYS A 51 -14.80 -9.71 18.07
N ILE A 52 -15.03 -8.40 18.11
CA ILE A 52 -15.58 -7.66 16.96
C ILE A 52 -14.62 -7.75 15.78
N LEU A 53 -13.31 -7.55 16.02
CA LEU A 53 -12.30 -7.65 14.97
C LEU A 53 -12.30 -9.04 14.34
N GLU A 54 -12.24 -10.09 15.16
CA GLU A 54 -12.29 -11.49 14.72
C GLU A 54 -13.50 -11.75 13.81
N LYS A 55 -14.69 -11.29 14.21
CA LYS A 55 -15.91 -11.51 13.42
C LYS A 55 -15.92 -10.74 12.09
N HIS A 56 -15.23 -9.60 12.00
CA HIS A 56 -15.36 -8.67 10.87
C HIS A 56 -14.08 -8.48 10.05
N VAL A 57 -12.95 -9.07 10.41
CA VAL A 57 -11.64 -8.81 9.77
C VAL A 57 -11.67 -9.07 8.26
N LYS A 58 -12.34 -10.14 7.80
CA LYS A 58 -12.49 -10.43 6.38
C LYS A 58 -13.25 -9.34 5.64
N ARG A 59 -14.28 -8.77 6.28
CA ARG A 59 -15.06 -7.64 5.71
C ARG A 59 -14.22 -6.37 5.71
N ILE A 60 -13.48 -6.10 6.79
CA ILE A 60 -12.54 -4.97 6.86
C ILE A 60 -11.52 -5.05 5.73
N PHE A 61 -10.93 -6.21 5.49
CA PHE A 61 -10.00 -6.43 4.38
C PHE A 61 -10.63 -6.16 3.00
N LEU A 62 -11.82 -6.72 2.75
CA LEU A 62 -12.53 -6.52 1.48
C LEU A 62 -12.93 -5.06 1.27
N TYR A 63 -13.45 -4.38 2.30
CA TYR A 63 -13.81 -2.97 2.23
C TYR A 63 -12.59 -2.08 2.03
N SER A 64 -11.49 -2.36 2.73
CA SER A 64 -10.23 -1.62 2.56
C SER A 64 -9.69 -1.75 1.14
N THR A 65 -9.73 -2.96 0.58
CA THR A 65 -9.37 -3.22 -0.82
C THR A 65 -10.25 -2.43 -1.77
N GLY A 66 -11.57 -2.53 -1.63
CA GLY A 66 -12.51 -1.82 -2.50
C GLY A 66 -12.36 -0.31 -2.42
N LEU A 67 -12.10 0.22 -1.22
CA LEU A 67 -11.92 1.65 -1.00
C LEU A 67 -10.63 2.16 -1.65
N ILE A 68 -9.51 1.44 -1.53
CA ILE A 68 -8.26 1.78 -2.21
C ILE A 68 -8.43 1.77 -3.74
N VAL A 69 -9.06 0.72 -4.27
CA VAL A 69 -9.31 0.61 -5.72
C VAL A 69 -10.19 1.76 -6.21
N ALA A 70 -11.27 2.07 -5.49
CA ALA A 70 -12.15 3.19 -5.81
C ALA A 70 -11.39 4.53 -5.77
N TYR A 71 -10.52 4.72 -4.77
CA TYR A 71 -9.68 5.90 -4.64
C TYR A 71 -8.73 6.06 -5.84
N PHE A 72 -8.05 4.98 -6.27
CA PHE A 72 -7.16 5.08 -7.44
C PHE A 72 -7.88 5.29 -8.76
N ILE A 73 -9.08 4.72 -8.92
CA ILE A 73 -9.93 5.05 -10.07
C ILE A 73 -10.29 6.54 -10.06
N TYR A 74 -10.65 7.07 -8.88
CA TYR A 74 -10.97 8.49 -8.71
C TYR A 74 -9.78 9.40 -9.04
N ILE A 75 -8.58 9.11 -8.53
CA ILE A 75 -7.37 9.87 -8.86
C ILE A 75 -7.01 9.75 -10.34
N GLY A 76 -7.11 8.56 -10.92
CA GLY A 76 -6.90 8.37 -12.36
C GLY A 76 -7.87 9.22 -13.20
N TYR A 77 -9.13 9.32 -12.78
CA TYR A 77 -10.12 10.20 -13.40
C TYR A 77 -9.77 11.68 -13.27
N LEU A 78 -9.36 12.15 -12.07
CA LEU A 78 -8.93 13.53 -11.87
C LEU A 78 -7.70 13.86 -12.74
N GLN A 79 -6.74 12.94 -12.83
CA GLN A 79 -5.56 13.09 -13.68
C GLN A 79 -5.95 13.17 -15.16
N TYR A 80 -6.90 12.34 -15.60
CA TYR A 80 -7.42 12.41 -16.96
C TYR A 80 -8.05 13.77 -17.26
N ARG A 81 -8.87 14.29 -16.33
CA ARG A 81 -9.50 15.61 -16.46
C ARG A 81 -8.47 16.74 -16.49
N ALA A 82 -7.42 16.66 -15.67
CA ALA A 82 -6.33 17.62 -15.70
C ALA A 82 -5.59 17.62 -17.05
N PHE A 83 -5.47 16.47 -17.71
CA PHE A 83 -4.84 16.41 -19.04
C PHE A 83 -5.77 16.89 -20.17
N GLN A 84 -7.07 17.02 -19.92
CA GLN A 84 -8.03 17.57 -20.87
C GLN A 84 -8.03 19.11 -20.94
N THR A 85 -7.34 19.82 -20.05
CA THR A 85 -7.36 21.30 -20.03
C THR A 85 -6.24 21.95 -20.84
N ASP A 86 -5.28 21.17 -21.36
CA ASP A 86 -4.04 21.69 -21.98
C ASP A 86 -3.75 21.11 -23.37
N LEU A 87 -2.57 21.42 -23.93
CA LEU A 87 -1.99 20.85 -25.16
C LEU A 87 -1.99 19.31 -25.22
N MET A 88 -2.19 18.64 -24.09
CA MET A 88 -2.30 17.18 -24.00
C MET A 88 -3.59 16.62 -24.61
N VAL A 89 -4.61 17.44 -24.86
CA VAL A 89 -5.87 17.00 -25.50
C VAL A 89 -5.63 16.35 -26.85
N SER A 90 -4.79 16.96 -27.70
CA SER A 90 -4.48 16.41 -29.03
C SER A 90 -3.66 15.12 -28.94
N VAL A 91 -2.86 14.96 -27.87
CA VAL A 91 -2.10 13.74 -27.62
C VAL A 91 -3.04 12.62 -27.19
N LEU A 92 -3.92 12.88 -26.21
CA LEU A 92 -4.91 11.92 -25.70
C LEU A 92 -5.94 11.46 -26.74
N GLY A 93 -6.19 12.23 -27.79
CA GLY A 93 -7.06 11.83 -28.91
C GLY A 93 -6.49 10.68 -29.77
N THR A 94 -5.22 10.33 -29.57
CA THR A 94 -4.57 9.20 -30.28
C THR A 94 -4.51 7.96 -29.41
N THR A 95 -4.53 6.77 -30.03
CA THR A 95 -4.33 5.50 -29.31
C THR A 95 -2.99 5.46 -28.58
N SER A 96 -1.95 6.06 -29.16
CA SER A 96 -0.64 6.22 -28.54
C SER A 96 -0.67 7.09 -27.29
N GLY A 97 -1.42 8.20 -27.30
CA GLY A 97 -1.56 9.08 -26.14
C GLY A 97 -2.38 8.45 -25.01
N LEU A 98 -3.44 7.71 -25.33
CA LEU A 98 -4.17 6.93 -24.31
C LEU A 98 -3.27 5.88 -23.68
N LYS A 99 -2.51 5.12 -24.49
CA LYS A 99 -1.56 4.12 -23.97
C LYS A 99 -0.53 4.76 -23.05
N TRP A 100 0.01 5.92 -23.43
CA TRP A 100 0.94 6.67 -22.59
C TRP A 100 0.29 7.13 -21.29
N PHE A 101 -0.93 7.67 -21.34
CA PHE A 101 -1.66 8.09 -20.14
C PHE A 101 -1.91 6.94 -19.17
N PHE A 102 -2.35 5.78 -19.66
CA PHE A 102 -2.52 4.60 -18.81
C PHE A 102 -1.19 4.14 -18.21
N GLY A 103 -0.10 4.18 -18.99
CA GLY A 103 1.24 3.92 -18.48
C GLY A 103 1.63 4.89 -17.36
N TYR A 104 1.37 6.19 -17.54
CA TYR A 104 1.62 7.22 -16.55
C TYR A 104 0.82 6.96 -15.26
N VAL A 105 -0.49 6.76 -15.36
CA VAL A 105 -1.36 6.49 -14.19
C VAL A 105 -0.94 5.21 -13.50
N GLN A 106 -0.56 4.18 -14.27
CA GLN A 106 -0.09 2.92 -13.74
C GLN A 106 1.19 3.11 -12.91
N THR A 107 2.22 3.73 -13.48
CA THR A 107 3.52 3.85 -12.80
C THR A 107 3.49 4.79 -11.61
N HIS A 108 2.66 5.85 -11.64
CA HIS A 108 2.65 6.86 -10.58
C HIS A 108 1.68 6.57 -9.44
N TYR A 109 0.56 5.88 -9.71
CA TYR A 109 -0.48 5.68 -8.70
C TYR A 109 -0.74 4.22 -8.38
N TRP A 110 -0.72 3.34 -9.39
CA TRP A 110 -1.14 1.96 -9.19
C TRP A 110 0.01 1.01 -8.85
N ASN A 111 1.26 1.35 -9.15
CA ASN A 111 2.38 0.40 -9.10
C ASN A 111 2.51 -0.29 -7.72
N ASP A 112 2.45 0.51 -6.64
CA ASP A 112 2.59 0.02 -5.27
C ASP A 112 1.55 -1.06 -4.93
N TYR A 113 0.33 -0.88 -5.43
CA TYR A 113 -0.82 -1.75 -5.14
C TYR A 113 -1.01 -2.85 -6.17
N LEU A 114 -0.53 -2.67 -7.41
CA LEU A 114 -0.49 -3.73 -8.43
C LEU A 114 0.41 -4.88 -8.00
N ILE A 115 1.45 -4.60 -7.22
CA ILE A 115 2.32 -5.62 -6.65
C ILE A 115 1.79 -6.09 -5.28
N SER A 116 1.42 -5.18 -4.37
CA SER A 116 1.00 -5.58 -3.03
C SER A 116 -0.31 -6.35 -3.00
N PHE A 117 -1.28 -6.05 -3.88
CA PHE A 117 -2.58 -6.71 -3.89
C PHE A 117 -2.49 -8.20 -4.26
N PRO A 118 -1.85 -8.62 -5.37
CA PRO A 118 -1.64 -10.04 -5.65
C PRO A 118 -0.89 -10.75 -4.53
N VAL A 119 0.10 -10.10 -3.91
CA VAL A 119 0.86 -10.68 -2.79
C VAL A 119 -0.03 -10.86 -1.55
N ALA A 120 -0.89 -9.88 -1.23
CA ALA A 120 -1.85 -9.99 -0.13
C ALA A 120 -2.85 -11.13 -0.38
N VAL A 121 -3.41 -11.23 -1.59
CA VAL A 121 -4.31 -12.32 -1.98
C VAL A 121 -3.59 -13.68 -1.89
N LEU A 122 -2.37 -13.76 -2.43
CA LEU A 122 -1.55 -14.98 -2.36
C LEU A 122 -1.27 -15.37 -0.91
N PHE A 123 -0.99 -14.40 -0.03
CA PHE A 123 -0.80 -14.63 1.39
C PHE A 123 -2.07 -15.20 2.05
N VAL A 124 -3.26 -14.67 1.73
CA VAL A 124 -4.53 -15.23 2.22
C VAL A 124 -4.73 -16.66 1.74
N LEU A 125 -4.48 -16.93 0.46
CA LEU A 125 -4.66 -18.26 -0.12
C LEU A 125 -3.69 -19.29 0.49
N LEU A 126 -2.39 -18.97 0.50
CA LEU A 126 -1.35 -19.84 1.06
C LEU A 126 -1.52 -19.99 2.58
N GLY A 127 -1.78 -18.89 3.28
CA GLY A 127 -2.04 -18.89 4.71
C GLY A 127 -3.18 -19.83 5.07
N ASN A 128 -4.34 -19.70 4.41
CA ASN A 128 -5.47 -20.60 4.67
C ASN A 128 -5.17 -22.05 4.29
N PHE A 129 -4.51 -22.27 3.14
CA PHE A 129 -4.15 -23.61 2.67
C PHE A 129 -3.23 -24.33 3.67
N PHE A 130 -2.13 -23.70 4.07
CA PHE A 130 -1.19 -24.29 5.01
C PHE A 130 -1.79 -24.38 6.41
N ASN A 131 -2.54 -23.39 6.86
CA ASN A 131 -3.15 -23.43 8.18
C ASN A 131 -4.14 -24.60 8.30
N LYS A 132 -4.95 -24.85 7.28
CA LYS A 132 -5.83 -26.03 7.22
C LYS A 132 -5.03 -27.34 7.16
N LYS A 133 -3.96 -27.38 6.35
CA LYS A 133 -3.11 -28.57 6.19
C LYS A 133 -2.42 -28.97 7.50
N TYR A 134 -2.08 -28.01 8.35
CA TYR A 134 -1.34 -28.23 9.59
C TYR A 134 -2.18 -28.02 10.85
N HIS A 135 -3.50 -28.26 10.77
CA HIS A 135 -4.41 -28.21 11.92
C HIS A 135 -4.35 -26.90 12.73
N GLU A 136 -4.34 -25.76 12.03
CA GLU A 136 -4.37 -24.42 12.62
C GLU A 136 -3.19 -24.10 13.55
N ARG A 137 -2.07 -24.80 13.37
CA ARG A 137 -0.89 -24.64 14.23
C ARG A 137 -0.17 -23.30 14.05
N PHE A 138 -0.23 -22.73 12.85
CA PHE A 138 0.59 -21.58 12.48
C PHE A 138 -0.07 -20.25 12.80
N PHE A 139 -1.30 -20.06 12.34
CA PHE A 139 -2.04 -18.81 12.45
C PHE A 139 -3.44 -19.06 13.00
N GLU A 140 -3.97 -18.10 13.71
CA GLU A 140 -5.42 -18.03 13.89
C GLU A 140 -6.07 -17.60 12.56
N HIS A 141 -7.31 -18.04 12.30
CA HIS A 141 -7.98 -17.77 11.02
C HIS A 141 -8.03 -16.26 10.69
N ASN A 142 -8.12 -15.42 11.71
CA ASN A 142 -8.24 -13.97 11.60
C ASN A 142 -6.89 -13.27 11.34
N GLU A 143 -5.79 -13.84 11.85
CA GLU A 143 -4.44 -13.29 11.69
C GLU A 143 -4.04 -13.24 10.20
N ILE A 144 -4.48 -14.21 9.40
CA ILE A 144 -4.20 -14.28 7.97
C ILE A 144 -4.73 -13.02 7.24
N TYR A 145 -5.92 -12.56 7.61
CA TYR A 145 -6.51 -11.35 7.02
C TYR A 145 -5.89 -10.07 7.55
N LEU A 146 -5.46 -10.03 8.83
CA LEU A 146 -4.71 -8.88 9.37
C LEU A 146 -3.35 -8.74 8.68
N ALA A 147 -2.65 -9.84 8.46
CA ALA A 147 -1.40 -9.87 7.72
C ALA A 147 -1.59 -9.38 6.28
N ALA A 148 -2.61 -9.90 5.58
CA ALA A 148 -2.93 -9.48 4.23
C ALA A 148 -3.34 -8.00 4.15
N LEU A 149 -4.06 -7.51 5.15
CA LEU A 149 -4.39 -6.09 5.29
C LEU A 149 -3.12 -5.25 5.43
N GLY A 150 -2.17 -5.65 6.28
CA GLY A 150 -0.89 -4.97 6.41
C GLY A 150 -0.09 -4.98 5.10
N ILE A 151 0.00 -6.12 4.40
CA ILE A 151 0.68 -6.21 3.09
C ILE A 151 0.06 -5.22 2.10
N LEU A 152 -1.27 -5.20 2.02
CA LEU A 152 -2.00 -4.34 1.09
C LEU A 152 -1.79 -2.86 1.41
N LEU A 153 -2.00 -2.46 2.66
CA LEU A 153 -2.01 -1.05 3.09
C LEU A 153 -0.61 -0.44 3.20
N VAL A 154 0.42 -1.25 3.49
CA VAL A 154 1.81 -0.78 3.47
C VAL A 154 2.29 -0.56 2.03
N GLY A 155 1.78 -1.32 1.06
CA GLY A 155 2.14 -1.20 -0.36
C GLY A 155 3.54 -1.74 -0.68
N TYR A 156 3.87 -1.87 -1.97
CA TYR A 156 5.24 -2.13 -2.41
C TYR A 156 6.08 -0.83 -2.33
N PRO A 157 7.37 -0.89 -1.97
CA PRO A 157 8.14 -2.05 -1.51
C PRO A 157 8.00 -2.33 0.00
N GLY A 158 7.27 -1.46 0.72
CA GLY A 158 7.18 -1.49 2.18
C GLY A 158 6.73 -2.83 2.75
N PHE A 159 5.83 -3.57 2.09
CA PHE A 159 5.35 -4.84 2.61
C PHE A 159 6.46 -5.89 2.82
N LEU A 160 7.59 -5.78 2.10
CA LEU A 160 8.73 -6.67 2.29
C LEU A 160 9.36 -6.46 3.68
N PHE A 161 9.57 -5.20 4.05
CA PHE A 161 10.05 -4.82 5.38
C PHE A 161 9.02 -5.15 6.45
N TYR A 162 7.73 -4.97 6.15
CA TYR A 162 6.64 -5.34 7.03
C TYR A 162 6.70 -6.82 7.43
N LEU A 163 6.75 -7.71 6.44
CA LEU A 163 6.79 -9.16 6.68
C LEU A 163 8.03 -9.54 7.48
N PHE A 164 9.18 -8.95 7.16
CA PHE A 164 10.40 -9.15 7.94
C PHE A 164 10.21 -8.71 9.39
N LEU A 165 9.75 -7.49 9.64
CA LEU A 165 9.58 -6.96 10.99
C LEU A 165 8.57 -7.77 11.82
N VAL A 166 7.46 -8.22 11.24
CA VAL A 166 6.47 -9.03 11.96
C VAL A 166 7.04 -10.40 12.35
N LEU A 167 7.90 -11.01 11.53
CA LEU A 167 8.53 -12.29 11.88
C LEU A 167 9.59 -12.13 12.99
N PHE A 168 10.31 -11.01 13.00
CA PHE A 168 11.38 -10.76 13.98
C PHE A 168 10.88 -10.18 15.31
N ALA A 169 9.80 -9.40 15.32
CA ALA A 169 9.31 -8.74 16.54
C ALA A 169 8.96 -9.71 17.69
N PRO A 170 8.26 -10.85 17.45
CA PRO A 170 7.99 -11.82 18.51
C PRO A 170 9.26 -12.49 19.05
N LEU A 171 10.29 -12.67 18.22
CA LEU A 171 11.57 -13.23 18.66
C LEU A 171 12.22 -12.30 19.69
N ILE A 172 12.28 -11.00 19.38
CA ILE A 172 12.80 -9.98 20.29
C ILE A 172 11.94 -9.91 21.55
N ALA A 173 10.61 -9.86 21.41
CA ALA A 173 9.70 -9.82 22.55
C ALA A 173 9.83 -11.05 23.46
N SER A 174 10.06 -12.24 22.87
CA SER A 174 10.27 -13.48 23.63
C SER A 174 11.57 -13.47 24.43
N LEU A 175 12.63 -12.87 23.90
CA LEU A 175 13.91 -12.71 24.60
C LEU A 175 13.82 -11.77 25.80
N LEU A 176 12.95 -10.75 25.71
CA LEU A 176 12.86 -9.67 26.71
C LEU A 176 11.81 -9.93 27.80
N PHE A 177 10.65 -10.48 27.45
CA PHE A 177 9.47 -10.42 28.33
C PHE A 177 8.85 -11.79 28.67
N VAL A 178 9.17 -12.83 27.92
CA VAL A 178 8.45 -14.11 28.06
C VAL A 178 9.14 -15.02 29.06
N LYS A 179 8.43 -15.35 30.15
CA LYS A 179 8.80 -16.49 30.99
C LYS A 179 8.67 -17.77 30.16
N ARG A 180 9.66 -18.67 30.27
CA ARG A 180 9.71 -19.94 29.51
C ARG A 180 8.34 -20.63 29.50
N GLY A 181 7.70 -20.73 28.33
CA GLY A 181 6.51 -21.54 28.11
C GLY A 181 5.28 -20.80 27.57
N GLU A 182 5.21 -19.47 27.61
CA GLU A 182 4.07 -18.73 27.05
C GLU A 182 4.31 -18.40 25.56
N ARG A 183 3.32 -18.71 24.71
CA ARG A 183 3.37 -18.39 23.28
C ARG A 183 2.83 -16.97 23.07
N LEU A 184 3.67 -16.07 22.57
CA LEU A 184 3.22 -14.77 22.09
C LEU A 184 2.42 -14.93 20.79
N ALA A 185 1.16 -14.51 20.81
CA ALA A 185 0.33 -14.48 19.61
C ALA A 185 0.84 -13.39 18.65
N LEU A 186 1.01 -13.76 17.38
CA LEU A 186 1.39 -12.83 16.30
C LEU A 186 0.33 -11.75 16.07
N TYR A 187 -0.91 -12.06 16.46
CA TYR A 187 -2.08 -11.19 16.42
C TYR A 187 -1.77 -9.73 16.77
N TYR A 188 -1.06 -9.48 17.87
CA TYR A 188 -0.78 -8.13 18.36
C TYR A 188 0.29 -7.37 17.58
N PHE A 189 1.01 -8.02 16.66
CA PHE A 189 2.12 -7.41 15.93
C PHE A 189 1.72 -6.96 14.52
N TRP A 190 0.73 -7.59 13.89
CA TRP A 190 0.39 -7.33 12.49
C TRP A 190 0.01 -5.87 12.21
N ILE A 191 -0.90 -5.27 12.97
CA ILE A 191 -1.36 -3.90 12.70
C ILE A 191 -0.41 -2.84 13.24
N PRO A 192 0.13 -2.93 14.48
CA PRO A 192 1.08 -1.94 14.98
C PRO A 192 2.33 -1.81 14.12
N ILE A 193 2.89 -2.92 13.64
CA ILE A 193 4.10 -2.87 12.81
C ILE A 193 3.77 -2.27 11.43
N ALA A 194 2.63 -2.60 10.85
CA ALA A 194 2.19 -1.96 9.60
C ALA A 194 2.07 -0.44 9.78
N LEU A 195 1.45 0.01 10.87
CA LEU A 195 1.28 1.42 11.18
C LEU A 195 2.65 2.11 11.36
N ILE A 196 3.53 1.57 12.20
CA ILE A 196 4.88 2.11 12.44
C ILE A 196 5.66 2.20 11.13
N LEU A 197 5.57 1.19 10.29
CA LEU A 197 6.31 1.16 9.03
C LEU A 197 5.78 2.19 8.04
N VAL A 198 4.46 2.33 7.89
CA VAL A 198 3.85 3.37 7.05
C VAL A 198 4.29 4.77 7.51
N PHE A 199 4.27 5.03 8.82
CA PHE A 199 4.81 6.27 9.38
C PHE A 199 6.32 6.43 9.11
N SER A 200 7.10 5.37 9.30
CA SER A 200 8.57 5.42 9.11
C SER A 200 8.94 5.68 7.65
N ILE A 201 8.22 5.05 6.71
CA ILE A 201 8.43 5.25 5.28
C ILE A 201 8.26 6.74 4.95
N GLU A 202 7.14 7.32 5.38
CA GLU A 202 6.80 8.70 5.05
C GLU A 202 7.78 9.71 5.66
N PHE A 203 7.95 9.66 6.98
CA PHE A 203 8.64 10.73 7.71
C PHE A 203 10.16 10.53 7.75
N LEU A 204 10.65 9.29 7.62
CA LEU A 204 12.07 8.99 7.72
C LEU A 204 12.63 8.61 6.36
N LEU A 205 12.09 7.56 5.73
CA LEU A 205 12.75 6.90 4.60
C LEU A 205 12.70 7.69 3.29
N THR A 206 11.66 8.52 3.07
CA THR A 206 11.53 9.35 1.87
C THR A 206 12.71 10.31 1.66
N ASN A 207 13.44 10.65 2.72
CA ASN A 207 14.60 11.53 2.67
C ASN A 207 15.93 10.81 2.33
N TYR A 208 15.95 9.48 2.25
CA TYR A 208 17.18 8.71 2.02
C TYR A 208 17.24 8.13 0.60
N GLU A 209 18.40 8.29 -0.05
CA GLU A 209 18.60 7.87 -1.45
C GLU A 209 18.41 6.36 -1.69
N TRP A 210 18.78 5.53 -0.71
CA TRP A 210 18.64 4.07 -0.85
C TRP A 210 17.17 3.63 -0.92
N TRP A 211 16.24 4.38 -0.32
CA TRP A 211 14.82 4.08 -0.40
C TRP A 211 14.26 4.37 -1.81
N LEU A 212 14.77 5.44 -2.45
CA LEU A 212 14.42 5.78 -3.82
C LEU A 212 14.78 4.66 -4.80
N ALA A 213 15.83 3.87 -4.50
CA ALA A 213 16.20 2.72 -5.32
C ALA A 213 15.16 1.59 -5.34
N PHE A 214 14.18 1.59 -4.43
CA PHE A 214 13.09 0.61 -4.41
C PHE A 214 11.76 1.16 -4.95
N ARG A 215 11.63 2.48 -5.15
CA ARG A 215 10.50 3.12 -5.83
C ARG A 215 10.76 3.07 -7.35
N PHE A 216 10.36 1.96 -7.98
CA PHE A 216 10.42 1.77 -9.43
C PHE A 216 9.13 2.23 -10.12
#